data_AF-L8P787-F1
#
_entry.id   AF-L8P787-F1
#
_cell.length_a   1.000
_cell.length_b   1.000
_cell.length_c   1.000
_cell.angle_alpha   90.00
_cell.angle_beta   90.00
_cell.angle_gamma   90.00
#
_symmetry.space_group_name_H-M   'P 1'
#
loop_
_entity.id
_entity.type
_entity.pdbx_description
1 polymer ?
#
loop_
_entity_poly.entity_id
_entity_poly.type
_entity_poly.pdbx_seq_one_letter_code
_entity_poly.pdbx_strand_id
1 'polypeptide(L)'
;MDVGAGSGSVAVECARLGAAAVAVEKAADGVERIRANAAAHGVDVRVVHGAAPKALAELADDPDAVFVGGGGRELPAVVTACARRARRTVVVAMAALDRVPAAREALTNAGFSCDGVLLQSSRLAPLPGDVTRLAATNPVFLLWGVRPQACSEGVAL
;
A
#
# COMPACT_ATOMS: atom_id res chain seq x y z
N MET A 1 -1.59 4.19 -6.65
CA MET A 1 -2.77 3.33 -6.40
C MET A 1 -2.66 2.72 -5.02
N ASP A 2 -3.73 2.70 -4.25
CA ASP A 2 -3.82 2.16 -2.89
C ASP A 2 -4.79 0.97 -2.89
N VAL A 3 -4.34 -0.22 -2.52
CA VAL A 3 -5.11 -1.48 -2.59
C VAL A 3 -5.35 -2.03 -1.20
N GLY A 4 -6.61 -2.34 -0.88
CA GLY A 4 -7.02 -2.62 0.49
C GLY A 4 -6.98 -1.34 1.33
N ALA A 5 -7.50 -0.26 0.75
CA ALA A 5 -7.28 1.11 1.19
C ALA A 5 -7.89 1.41 2.58
N GLY A 6 -8.89 0.65 3.03
CA GLY A 6 -9.50 0.81 4.35
C GLY A 6 -10.14 2.19 4.54
N SER A 7 -9.42 3.12 5.18
CA SER A 7 -9.83 4.52 5.32
C SER A 7 -9.41 5.41 4.12
N GLY A 8 -8.52 4.93 3.26
CA GLY A 8 -7.95 5.70 2.15
C GLY A 8 -6.86 6.68 2.53
N SER A 9 -6.28 6.57 3.73
CA SER A 9 -5.29 7.55 4.21
C SER A 9 -4.07 7.67 3.28
N VAL A 10 -3.59 6.57 2.70
CA VAL A 10 -2.46 6.61 1.77
C VAL A 10 -2.87 7.25 0.45
N ALA A 11 -4.01 6.86 -0.12
CA ALA A 11 -4.55 7.50 -1.32
C ALA A 11 -4.75 9.02 -1.14
N VAL A 12 -5.34 9.45 -0.02
CA VAL A 12 -5.57 10.87 0.30
C VAL A 12 -4.25 11.62 0.41
N GLU A 13 -3.27 11.12 1.17
CA GLU A 13 -1.98 11.81 1.29
C GLU A 13 -1.23 11.87 -0.05
N CYS A 14 -1.27 10.81 -0.87
CA CYS A 14 -0.73 10.86 -2.22
C CYS A 14 -1.42 11.93 -3.09
N ALA A 15 -2.74 12.06 -3.02
CA ALA A 15 -3.48 13.08 -3.74
C ALA A 15 -3.13 14.49 -3.25
N ARG A 16 -2.94 14.69 -1.94
CA ARG A 16 -2.46 15.96 -1.35
C ARG A 16 -1.06 16.34 -1.83
N LEU A 17 -0.24 15.36 -2.17
CA LEU A 17 1.09 15.55 -2.77
C LEU A 17 1.04 15.72 -4.31
N GLY A 18 -0.15 15.78 -4.91
CA GLY A 18 -0.36 16.06 -6.33
C GLY A 18 -0.44 14.82 -7.23
N ALA A 19 -0.55 13.61 -6.67
CA ALA A 19 -0.71 12.40 -7.46
C ALA A 19 -2.16 12.18 -7.89
N ALA A 20 -2.36 11.61 -9.09
CA ALA A 20 -3.64 10.99 -9.44
C ALA A 20 -3.83 9.71 -8.60
N ALA A 21 -4.72 9.78 -7.61
CA ALA A 21 -4.92 8.69 -6.65
C ALA A 21 -6.12 7.79 -7.03
N VAL A 22 -5.88 6.48 -6.98
CA VAL A 22 -6.91 5.44 -7.12
C VAL A 22 -6.86 4.58 -5.86
N ALA A 23 -8.01 4.37 -5.23
CA ALA A 23 -8.17 3.52 -4.05
C ALA A 23 -9.09 2.33 -4.37
N VAL A 24 -8.62 1.12 -4.10
CA VAL A 24 -9.37 -0.13 -4.29
C VAL A 24 -9.73 -0.71 -2.93
N GLU A 25 -11.02 -0.88 -2.68
CA GLU A 25 -11.53 -1.39 -1.40
C GLU A 25 -12.72 -2.33 -1.61
N LYS A 26 -12.75 -3.44 -0.87
CA LYS A 26 -13.80 -4.48 -0.98
C LYS A 26 -15.01 -4.18 -0.10
N ALA A 27 -14.79 -3.57 1.06
CA ALA A 27 -15.83 -3.31 2.03
C ALA A 27 -16.55 -1.98 1.72
N ALA A 28 -17.88 -2.02 1.66
CA ALA A 28 -18.68 -0.85 1.29
C ALA A 28 -18.52 0.31 2.29
N ASP A 29 -18.38 0.01 3.59
CA ASP A 29 -18.05 1.00 4.63
C ASP A 29 -16.65 1.61 4.44
N GLY A 30 -15.69 0.83 3.95
CA GLY A 30 -14.38 1.32 3.53
C GLY A 30 -14.47 2.31 2.38
N VAL A 31 -15.25 1.97 1.34
CA VAL A 31 -15.50 2.86 0.20
C VAL A 31 -16.09 4.20 0.64
N GLU A 32 -17.09 4.19 1.51
CA GLU A 32 -17.68 5.43 2.05
C GLU A 32 -16.68 6.24 2.89
N ARG A 33 -15.85 5.57 3.70
CA ARG A 33 -14.78 6.25 4.46
C ARG A 33 -13.76 6.93 3.55
N ILE A 34 -13.37 6.28 2.45
CA ILE A 34 -12.43 6.86 1.48
C ILE A 34 -13.03 8.14 0.88
N ARG A 35 -14.30 8.10 0.46
CA ARG A 35 -15.00 9.27 -0.10
C ARG A 35 -15.10 10.41 0.91
N ALA A 36 -15.49 10.09 2.15
CA ALA A 36 -15.60 11.08 3.22
C ALA A 36 -14.25 11.73 3.54
N ASN A 37 -13.17 10.94 3.61
CA ASN A 37 -11.82 11.47 3.88
C ASN A 37 -11.29 12.31 2.72
N ALA A 38 -11.46 11.85 1.47
CA ALA A 38 -11.08 12.63 0.30
C ALA A 38 -11.79 14.00 0.28
N ALA A 39 -13.10 14.02 0.55
CA ALA A 39 -13.87 15.27 0.66
C ALA A 39 -13.39 16.15 1.82
N ALA A 40 -13.16 15.58 3.01
CA ALA A 40 -12.71 16.32 4.19
C ALA A 40 -11.33 16.97 3.99
N HIS A 41 -10.46 16.35 3.17
CA HIS A 41 -9.13 16.86 2.85
C HIS A 41 -9.08 17.67 1.55
N GLY A 42 -10.22 17.85 0.86
CA GLY A 42 -10.31 18.65 -0.36
C GLY A 42 -9.52 18.08 -1.54
N VAL A 43 -9.42 16.75 -1.65
CA VAL A 43 -8.69 16.06 -2.72
C VAL A 43 -9.57 15.10 -3.49
N ASP A 44 -9.18 14.81 -4.73
CA ASP A 44 -9.84 13.80 -5.55
C ASP A 44 -9.16 12.43 -5.41
N VAL A 45 -9.96 11.40 -5.19
CA VAL A 45 -9.53 10.00 -5.12
C VAL A 45 -10.55 9.17 -5.88
N ARG A 46 -10.11 8.52 -6.97
CA ARG A 46 -10.96 7.57 -7.69
C ARG A 46 -11.13 6.30 -6.85
N VAL A 47 -12.34 6.07 -6.35
CA VAL A 47 -12.65 4.88 -5.56
C VAL A 47 -13.20 3.76 -6.43
N VAL A 48 -12.58 2.59 -6.34
CA VAL A 48 -13.01 1.35 -7.00
C VAL A 48 -13.50 0.38 -5.94
N HIS A 49 -14.81 0.12 -5.94
CA HIS A 49 -15.41 -0.87 -5.05
C HIS A 49 -15.24 -2.26 -5.63
N GLY A 50 -14.41 -3.08 -5.00
CA GLY A 50 -14.19 -4.46 -5.41
C GLY A 50 -13.01 -5.11 -4.69
N ALA A 51 -12.92 -6.43 -4.80
CA ALA A 51 -11.82 -7.18 -4.22
C ALA A 51 -10.66 -7.33 -5.22
N ALA A 52 -9.46 -6.98 -4.79
CA ALA A 52 -8.25 -7.39 -5.48
C ALA A 52 -8.07 -8.93 -5.37
N PRO A 53 -7.50 -9.60 -6.38
CA PRO A 53 -6.91 -9.02 -7.59
C PRO A 53 -7.91 -8.68 -8.70
N LYS A 54 -9.16 -9.16 -8.64
CA LYS A 54 -10.15 -9.03 -9.73
C LYS A 54 -10.43 -7.57 -10.09
N ALA A 55 -10.64 -6.70 -9.10
CA ALA A 55 -10.89 -5.28 -9.31
C ALA A 55 -9.74 -4.54 -10.01
N LEU A 56 -8.52 -5.09 -9.97
CA LEU A 56 -7.35 -4.49 -10.62
C LEU A 56 -7.36 -4.67 -12.14
N ALA A 57 -8.09 -5.68 -12.65
CA ALA A 57 -8.21 -5.94 -14.09
C ALA A 57 -9.11 -4.92 -14.80
N GLU A 58 -10.00 -4.26 -14.07
CA GLU A 58 -10.95 -3.27 -14.59
C GLU A 58 -10.35 -1.86 -14.68
N LEU A 59 -9.10 -1.69 -14.22
CA LEU A 59 -8.38 -0.43 -14.29
C LEU A 59 -7.82 -0.20 -15.70
N ALA A 60 -8.14 0.98 -16.26
CA ALA A 60 -7.71 1.38 -17.60
C ALA A 60 -6.18 1.53 -17.70
N ASP A 61 -5.55 2.12 -16.69
CA ASP A 61 -4.14 2.50 -16.74
C ASP A 61 -3.29 1.75 -15.70
N ASP A 62 -2.00 1.63 -16.01
CA ASP A 62 -1.00 1.08 -15.10
C ASP A 62 -0.42 2.18 -14.19
N PRO A 63 -0.46 2.00 -12.85
CA PRO A 63 0.01 3.01 -11.90
C PRO A 63 1.54 3.07 -11.84
N ASP A 64 2.09 4.26 -11.61
CA ASP A 64 3.53 4.41 -11.38
C ASP A 64 3.99 3.75 -10.08
N ALA A 65 3.18 3.88 -9.03
CA ALA A 65 3.41 3.33 -7.70
C ALA A 65 2.15 2.69 -7.12
N VAL A 66 2.32 1.57 -6.42
CA VAL A 66 1.24 0.87 -5.73
C VAL A 66 1.57 0.71 -4.25
N PHE A 67 0.61 1.03 -3.39
CA PHE A 67 0.61 0.65 -1.99
C PHE A 67 -0.41 -0.49 -1.80
N VAL A 68 -0.02 -1.54 -1.10
CA VAL A 68 -0.87 -2.69 -0.78
C VAL A 68 -0.98 -2.79 0.74
N GLY A 69 -2.16 -2.48 1.25
CA GLY A 69 -2.52 -2.67 2.64
C GLY A 69 -3.19 -4.03 2.90
N GLY A 70 -3.30 -4.36 4.18
CA GLY A 70 -3.99 -5.55 4.67
C GLY A 70 -3.09 -6.77 4.86
N GLY A 71 -3.63 -7.79 5.52
CA GLY A 71 -2.90 -9.01 5.90
C GLY A 71 -3.65 -10.31 5.58
N GLY A 72 -4.64 -10.24 4.69
CA GLY A 72 -5.48 -11.36 4.31
C GLY A 72 -4.68 -12.52 3.70
N ARG A 73 -5.31 -13.69 3.58
CA ARG A 73 -4.70 -14.87 2.93
C ARG A 73 -4.41 -14.61 1.45
N GLU A 74 -5.17 -13.70 0.85
CA GLU A 74 -5.05 -13.25 -0.53
C GLU A 74 -3.83 -12.34 -0.81
N LEU A 75 -3.11 -11.87 0.22
CA LEU A 75 -2.06 -10.86 0.08
C LEU A 75 -1.01 -11.19 -0.99
N PRO A 76 -0.42 -12.41 -1.06
CA PRO A 76 0.59 -12.72 -2.09
C PRO A 76 0.04 -12.63 -3.52
N ALA A 77 -1.21 -13.04 -3.73
CA ALA A 77 -1.86 -12.95 -5.04
C ALA A 77 -2.14 -11.49 -5.43
N VAL A 78 -2.56 -10.66 -4.45
CA VAL A 78 -2.75 -9.23 -4.63
C VAL A 78 -1.43 -8.53 -4.96
N VAL A 79 -0.35 -8.83 -4.22
CA VAL A 79 1.00 -8.27 -4.49
C VAL A 79 1.47 -8.66 -5.89
N THR A 80 1.31 -9.93 -6.28
CA THR A 80 1.65 -10.38 -7.64
C THR A 80 0.91 -9.60 -8.71
N ALA A 81 -0.41 -9.40 -8.55
CA ALA A 81 -1.22 -8.64 -9.50
C ALA A 81 -0.81 -7.16 -9.55
N CYS A 82 -0.51 -6.57 -8.40
CA CYS A 82 -0.02 -5.20 -8.31
C CYS A 82 1.35 -5.03 -8.97
N ALA A 83 2.29 -5.94 -8.72
CA ALA A 83 3.65 -5.88 -9.26
C ALA A 83 3.69 -6.03 -10.79
N ARG A 84 2.73 -6.75 -11.39
CA ARG A 84 2.57 -6.82 -12.85
C ARG A 84 2.17 -5.48 -13.48
N ARG A 85 1.41 -4.66 -12.76
CA ARG A 85 0.90 -3.37 -13.24
C ARG A 85 1.76 -2.18 -12.84
N ALA A 86 2.42 -2.26 -11.68
CA ALA A 86 3.21 -1.16 -11.15
C ALA A 86 4.43 -0.89 -12.04
N ARG A 87 4.56 0.34 -12.52
CA ARG A 87 5.69 0.71 -13.39
C ARG A 87 7.00 0.78 -12.63
N ARG A 88 7.00 1.35 -11.42
CA ARG A 88 8.24 1.66 -10.68
C ARG A 88 8.33 0.96 -9.33
N THR A 89 7.29 1.01 -8.50
CA THR A 89 7.39 0.54 -7.12
C THR A 89 6.09 -0.04 -6.59
N VAL A 90 6.23 -1.04 -5.72
CA VAL A 90 5.14 -1.61 -4.92
C VAL A 90 5.58 -1.58 -3.47
N VAL A 91 4.79 -0.96 -2.60
CA VAL A 91 4.98 -0.95 -1.16
C VAL A 91 3.90 -1.82 -0.53
N VAL A 92 4.27 -2.67 0.42
CA VAL A 92 3.35 -3.61 1.07
C VAL A 92 3.44 -3.44 2.59
N ALA A 93 2.32 -3.15 3.23
CA ALA A 93 2.22 -3.00 4.68
C ALA A 93 1.40 -4.15 5.28
N MET A 94 2.00 -4.93 6.18
CA MET A 94 1.36 -6.10 6.79
C MET A 94 1.80 -6.32 8.24
N ALA A 95 0.90 -6.84 9.08
CA ALA A 95 1.23 -7.19 10.46
C ALA A 95 1.67 -8.66 10.61
N ALA A 96 1.23 -9.54 9.72
CA ALA A 96 1.46 -10.98 9.82
C ALA A 96 2.87 -11.34 9.31
N LEU A 97 3.75 -11.73 10.22
CA LEU A 97 5.11 -12.21 9.90
C LEU A 97 5.10 -13.34 8.87
N ASP A 98 4.17 -14.29 8.99
CA ASP A 98 4.04 -15.44 8.07
C ASP A 98 3.75 -15.05 6.62
N ARG A 99 3.35 -13.79 6.37
CA ARG A 99 3.10 -13.27 5.02
C ARG A 99 4.31 -12.61 4.39
N VAL A 100 5.34 -12.27 5.18
CA VAL A 100 6.55 -11.59 4.70
C VAL A 100 7.28 -12.39 3.62
N PRO A 101 7.55 -13.70 3.77
CA PRO A 101 8.25 -14.47 2.73
C PRO A 101 7.51 -14.48 1.40
N ALA A 102 6.20 -14.77 1.43
CA ALA A 102 5.38 -14.85 0.23
C ALA A 102 5.20 -13.49 -0.47
N ALA A 103 5.12 -12.39 0.29
CA ALA A 103 5.07 -11.05 -0.29
C ALA A 103 6.41 -10.67 -0.95
N ARG A 104 7.54 -11.01 -0.31
CA ARG A 104 8.88 -10.81 -0.89
C ARG A 104 9.05 -11.62 -2.17
N GLU A 105 8.68 -12.90 -2.17
CA GLU A 105 8.71 -13.76 -3.35
C GLU A 105 7.84 -13.21 -4.49
N ALA A 106 6.64 -12.72 -4.19
CA ALA A 106 5.76 -12.12 -5.19
C ALA A 106 6.39 -10.90 -5.87
N LEU A 107 7.10 -10.05 -5.11
CA LEU A 107 7.83 -8.90 -5.65
C LEU A 107 9.03 -9.34 -6.50
N THR A 108 9.87 -10.23 -5.99
CA THR A 108 11.09 -10.67 -6.68
C THR A 108 10.78 -11.47 -7.95
N ASN A 109 9.75 -12.33 -7.92
CA ASN A 109 9.30 -13.09 -9.09
C ASN A 109 8.72 -12.18 -10.19
N ALA A 110 8.28 -10.95 -9.84
CA ALA A 110 7.84 -9.93 -10.79
C ALA A 110 8.98 -9.02 -11.28
N GLY A 111 10.23 -9.33 -10.92
CA GLY A 111 11.42 -8.60 -11.36
C GLY A 111 11.75 -7.34 -10.57
N PHE A 112 11.23 -7.18 -9.36
CA PHE A 112 11.60 -6.07 -8.47
C PHE A 112 12.78 -6.49 -7.58
N SER A 113 13.69 -5.56 -7.29
CA SER A 113 14.48 -5.68 -6.06
C SER A 113 13.52 -5.54 -4.87
N CYS A 114 13.79 -6.20 -3.75
CA CYS A 114 12.92 -6.15 -2.58
C CYS A 114 13.74 -5.90 -1.32
N ASP A 115 13.30 -4.93 -0.53
CA ASP A 115 13.84 -4.61 0.80
C ASP A 115 12.67 -4.36 1.77
N GLY A 116 12.95 -4.22 3.06
CA GLY A 116 11.90 -4.00 4.05
C GLY A 116 12.39 -3.74 5.46
N VAL A 117 11.48 -3.23 6.29
CA VAL A 117 11.71 -2.95 7.71
C VAL A 117 10.52 -3.37 8.57
N LEU A 118 10.76 -3.58 9.86
CA LEU A 118 9.73 -3.65 10.88
C LEU A 118 9.59 -2.27 11.55
N LEU A 119 8.42 -1.67 11.47
CA LEU A 119 8.10 -0.44 12.16
C LEU A 119 7.37 -0.74 13.48
N GLN A 120 7.93 -0.25 14.57
CA GLN A 120 7.35 -0.33 15.91
C GLN A 120 7.20 1.07 16.48
N SER A 121 6.04 1.35 17.07
CA SER A 121 5.79 2.63 17.72
C SER A 121 5.07 2.40 19.05
N SER A 122 5.27 3.31 19.99
CA SER A 122 4.53 3.35 21.24
C SER A 122 4.01 4.76 21.43
N ARG A 123 2.70 4.90 21.64
CA ARG A 123 2.06 6.19 21.88
C ARG A 123 2.08 6.51 23.37
N LEU A 124 2.21 7.79 23.70
CA LEU A 124 1.97 8.25 25.06
C LEU A 124 0.49 8.03 25.39
N ALA A 125 0.23 7.43 26.54
CA ALA A 125 -1.12 7.21 27.06
C ALA A 125 -1.17 7.56 28.56
N PRO A 126 -2.26 8.15 29.04
CA PRO A 126 -2.39 8.50 30.45
C PRO A 126 -2.49 7.25 31.34
N LEU A 127 -2.09 7.40 32.58
CA LEU A 127 -2.30 6.50 33.70
C LEU A 127 -2.88 7.28 34.90
N PRO A 128 -3.55 6.59 35.85
CA PRO A 128 -3.97 7.23 37.10
C PRO A 128 -2.81 7.91 37.83
N GLY A 129 -3.06 9.10 38.37
CA GLY A 129 -2.05 9.88 39.11
C GLY A 129 -1.21 10.81 38.24
N ASP A 130 -1.75 11.35 37.14
CA ASP A 130 -1.09 12.32 36.24
C ASP A 130 0.25 11.87 35.65
N VAL A 131 0.44 10.55 35.51
CA VAL A 131 1.63 9.95 34.91
C VAL A 131 1.34 9.39 33.52
N THR A 132 2.38 9.30 32.69
CA THR A 132 2.30 8.83 31.30
C THR A 132 2.97 7.47 31.17
N ARG A 133 2.32 6.56 30.42
CA ARG A 133 2.93 5.31 29.97
C ARG A 133 3.09 5.27 28.46
N LEU A 134 3.89 4.30 28.01
CA LEU A 134 3.95 3.89 26.62
C LEU A 134 2.88 2.82 26.35
N ALA A 135 1.98 3.12 25.41
CA ALA A 135 1.04 2.16 24.84
C ALA A 135 1.59 1.69 23.48
N ALA A 136 2.12 0.47 23.46
CA ALA A 136 2.66 -0.13 22.25
C ALA A 136 1.58 -0.29 21.17
N THR A 137 1.91 0.06 19.93
CA THR A 137 1.06 -0.24 18.77
C THR A 137 1.49 -1.55 18.14
N ASN A 138 0.57 -2.21 17.44
CA ASN A 138 0.89 -3.40 16.66
C ASN A 138 2.03 -3.08 15.67
N PRO A 139 3.13 -3.84 15.67
CA PRO A 139 4.19 -3.70 14.69
C PRO A 139 3.68 -3.91 13.26
N VAL A 140 4.26 -3.19 12.31
CA VAL A 140 3.94 -3.34 10.88
C VAL A 140 5.22 -3.59 10.11
N PHE A 141 5.25 -4.68 9.34
CA PHE A 141 6.26 -4.89 8.32
C PHE A 141 5.93 -4.02 7.11
N LEU A 142 6.91 -3.24 6.68
CA LEU A 142 6.85 -2.45 5.47
C LEU A 142 7.89 -3.00 4.49
N LEU A 143 7.43 -3.68 3.45
CA LEU A 143 8.28 -4.12 2.34
C LEU A 143 8.12 -3.16 1.18
N TRP A 144 9.18 -2.93 0.41
CA TRP A 144 9.08 -2.22 -0.85
C TRP A 144 9.87 -2.93 -1.94
N GLY A 145 9.23 -3.01 -3.10
CA GLY A 145 9.84 -3.44 -4.34
C GLY A 145 10.19 -2.24 -5.21
N VAL A 146 11.37 -2.20 -5.83
CA VAL A 146 11.71 -1.22 -6.88
C VAL A 146 12.05 -1.96 -8.17
N ARG A 147 11.43 -1.55 -9.28
CA ARG A 147 11.77 -2.09 -10.60
C ARG A 147 13.14 -1.53 -10.99
N PRO A 148 14.15 -2.38 -11.25
CA PRO A 148 15.44 -1.92 -11.75
C PRO A 148 15.21 -1.15 -13.06
N GLN A 149 15.76 0.05 -13.18
CA GLN A 149 15.78 0.71 -14.48
C GLN A 149 16.66 -0.12 -15.41
N ALA A 150 16.16 -0.39 -16.63
CA ALA A 150 17.04 -0.92 -17.67
C ALA A 150 18.16 0.11 -17.86
N CYS A 151 19.39 -0.25 -17.51
CA CYS A 151 20.54 0.56 -17.83
C CYS A 151 20.60 0.60 -19.36
N SER A 152 20.18 1.70 -19.98
CA SER A 152 20.55 1.96 -21.36
C SER A 152 22.03 2.31 -21.34
N GLU A 153 22.89 1.29 -21.41
CA GLU A 153 24.28 1.49 -21.77
C GLU A 153 24.29 2.12 -23.17
N GLY A 154 24.37 3.45 -23.20
CA GLY A 154 24.65 4.19 -24.41
C GLY A 154 26.03 3.78 -24.87
N VAL A 155 26.09 2.96 -25.91
CA VAL A 155 27.29 2.78 -26.72
C VAL A 155 27.56 4.14 -27.36
N ALA A 156 28.49 4.90 -26.77
CA ALA A 156 29.17 5.97 -27.48
C ALA A 156 30.06 5.30 -28.53
N LEU A 157 29.65 5.38 -29.80
CA LEU A 157 30.49 5.14 -30.97
C LEU A 157 31.41 6.35 -31.19
#